data_AF-A0A1V9K0G5-F1
#
_entry.id   AF-A0A1V9K0G5-F1
#
_cell.length_a   1.000
_cell.length_b   1.000
_cell.length_c   1.000
_cell.angle_alpha   90.00
_cell.angle_beta   90.00
_cell.angle_gamma   90.00
#
_symmetry.space_group_name_H-M   'P 1'
#
loop_
_entity.id
_entity.type
_entity.pdbx_description
1 polymer ?
#
loop_
_entity_poly.entity_id
_entity_poly.type
_entity_poly.pdbx_seq_one_letter_code
_entity_poly.pdbx_strand_id
1 'polypeptide(L)' 'MSSPYTIVLTILAISVAMIIATLTGLAAGLLAHADGASPAAAISRGGVAFAATLSLLAVLASTVTGLLT' A
#
# COMPACT_ATOMS: atom_id res chain seq x y z
N MET A 1 -4.51 27.90 -5.30
CA MET A 1 -5.50 27.31 -4.37
C MET A 1 -6.04 26.05 -5.02
N SER A 2 -5.85 24.88 -4.39
CA SER A 2 -6.37 23.61 -4.91
C SER A 2 -7.90 23.59 -4.79
N SER A 3 -8.59 23.14 -5.84
CA SER A 3 -10.05 23.00 -5.81
C SER A 3 -10.47 21.98 -4.73
N PRO A 4 -11.61 22.17 -4.03
CA PRO A 4 -12.11 21.20 -3.05
C PRO A 4 -12.24 19.79 -3.64
N TYR A 5 -12.56 19.66 -4.93
CA TYR A 5 -12.62 18.38 -5.62
C TYR A 5 -11.26 17.68 -5.70
N THR A 6 -10.19 18.43 -5.95
CA THR A 6 -8.82 17.88 -5.99
C THR A 6 -8.43 17.32 -4.63
N ILE A 7 -8.77 18.00 -3.54
CA ILE A 7 -8.48 17.52 -2.18
C ILE A 7 -9.22 16.21 -1.89
N VAL A 8 -10.52 16.14 -2.21
CA VAL A 8 -11.34 14.94 -2.00
C VAL A 8 -10.80 13.76 -2.81
N LEU A 9 -10.45 13.96 -4.08
CA LEU A 9 -9.87 12.92 -4.93
C LEU A 9 -8.52 12.42 -4.40
N THR A 10 -7.67 13.32 -3.90
CA THR A 10 -6.40 12.94 -3.27
C THR A 10 -6.62 12.07 -2.04
N ILE A 11 -7.54 12.44 -1.15
CA ILE A 11 -7.86 11.64 0.05
C ILE A 11 -8.40 10.26 -0.34
N LEU A 12 -9.28 10.20 -1.34
CA LEU A 12 -9.80 8.93 -1.86
C LEU A 12 -8.68 8.05 -2.41
N ALA A 13 -7.77 8.61 -3.20
CA ALA A 13 -6.64 7.87 -3.77
C ALA A 13 -5.72 7.31 -2.69
N ILE A 14 -5.38 8.11 -1.66
CA ILE A 14 -4.59 7.66 -0.50
C ILE A 14 -5.31 6.53 0.24
N SER A 15 -6.63 6.66 0.43
CA SER A 15 -7.43 5.66 1.13
C SER A 15 -7.44 4.32 0.38
N VAL A 16 -7.61 4.36 -0.94
CA VAL A 16 -7.55 3.16 -1.80
C VAL A 16 -6.15 2.53 -1.75
N ALA A 17 -5.09 3.33 -1.85
CA ALA A 17 -3.72 2.83 -1.75
C ALA A 17 -3.46 2.12 -0.41
N MET A 18 -3.95 2.69 0.69
CA MET A 18 -3.85 2.09 2.02
C MET A 18 -4.60 0.76 2.13
N ILE A 19 -5.82 0.69 1.58
CA ILE A 19 -6.60 -0.55 1.55
C ILE A 19 -5.85 -1.64 0.77
N ILE A 20 -5.34 -1.32 -0.43
CA ILE A 20 -4.57 -2.26 -1.26
C ILE A 20 -3.35 -2.77 -0.49
N ALA A 21 -2.52 -1.87 0.04
CA ALA A 21 -1.33 -2.25 0.78
C ALA A 21 -1.68 -3.13 1.99
N THR A 22 -2.75 -2.81 2.71
CA THR A 22 -3.22 -3.57 3.88
C THR A 22 -3.64 -4.97 3.50
N LEU A 23 -4.44 -5.12 2.43
CA LEU A 23 -4.87 -6.42 1.93
C LEU A 23 -3.68 -7.27 1.45
N THR A 24 -2.71 -6.67 0.76
CA THR A 24 -1.49 -7.37 0.33
C THR A 24 -0.66 -7.83 1.52
N GLY A 25 -0.48 -6.99 2.54
CA GLY A 25 0.23 -7.35 3.76
C GLY A 25 -0.46 -8.47 4.54
N LEU A 26 -1.78 -8.38 4.69
CA LEU A 26 -2.59 -9.43 5.31
C LEU A 26 -2.48 -10.75 4.55
N ALA A 27 -2.64 -10.74 3.22
CA ALA A 27 -2.54 -11.94 2.39
C ALA A 27 -1.15 -12.60 2.54
N ALA A 28 -0.07 -11.82 2.47
CA ALA A 28 1.28 -12.33 2.63
C ALA A 28 1.55 -12.89 4.04
N GLY A 29 1.04 -12.22 5.08
CA GLY A 29 1.17 -12.69 6.47
C GLY A 29 0.38 -13.96 6.73
N LEU A 30 -0.87 -14.03 6.25
CA LEU A 30 -1.72 -15.23 6.35
C LEU A 30 -1.12 -16.40 5.59
N LEU A 31 -0.58 -16.16 4.39
CA LEU A 31 0.11 -17.19 3.62
C LEU A 31 1.36 -17.69 4.35
N ALA A 32 2.17 -16.78 4.91
CA ALA A 32 3.34 -17.17 5.70
C ALA A 32 2.95 -18.00 6.94
N HIS A 33 1.83 -17.68 7.59
CA HIS A 33 1.33 -18.48 8.70
C HIS A 33 0.86 -19.87 8.24
N ALA A 34 0.17 -19.94 7.09
CA ALA A 34 -0.25 -21.20 6.48
C ALA A 34 0.96 -22.08 6.09
N ASP A 35 2.08 -21.46 5.70
CA ASP A 35 3.36 -22.14 5.44
C ASP A 35 4.08 -22.62 6.72
N GLY A 36 3.48 -22.44 7.90
CA GLY A 36 4.04 -22.86 9.18
C GLY A 36 5.06 -21.89 9.78
N ALA A 37 5.14 -20.66 9.30
CA ALA A 37 6.00 -19.65 9.91
C ALA A 37 5.51 -19.30 11.33
N SER A 38 6.46 -18.97 12.21
CA SER A 38 6.13 -18.45 13.54
C SER A 38 5.30 -17.16 13.43
N PRO A 39 4.44 -16.83 14.41
CA PRO A 39 3.63 -15.61 14.36
C PRO A 39 4.45 -14.34 14.12
N ALA A 40 5.63 -14.24 14.74
CA ALA A 40 6.54 -13.11 14.52
C ALA A 40 7.05 -13.02 13.07
N ALA A 41 7.36 -14.17 12.45
CA ALA A 41 7.80 -14.23 11.06
C ALA A 41 6.65 -13.97 10.07
N ALA A 42 5.43 -14.38 10.39
CA ALA A 42 4.25 -14.07 9.59
C ALA A 42 3.94 -12.56 9.61
N ILE A 43 4.01 -11.93 10.79
CA ILE A 43 3.82 -10.48 10.95
C ILE A 43 4.91 -9.71 10.19
N SER A 44 6.18 -10.11 10.30
CA SER A 44 7.27 -9.41 9.60
C SER A 44 7.13 -9.50 8.08
N ARG A 45 6.79 -10.68 7.55
CA ARG A 45 6.55 -10.87 6.10
C ARG A 45 5.35 -10.05 5.61
N GLY A 46 4.25 -10.04 6.36
CA GLY A 46 3.08 -9.22 6.05
C GLY A 46 3.40 -7.72 6.07
N GLY A 47 4.14 -7.26 7.09
CA GLY A 47 4.59 -5.88 7.19
C GLY A 47 5.51 -5.45 6.04
N VAL A 48 6.44 -6.31 5.62
CA VAL A 48 7.30 -6.07 4.46
C VAL A 48 6.47 -5.97 3.17
N ALA A 49 5.51 -6.86 2.96
CA ALA A 49 4.64 -6.83 1.79
C ALA A 49 3.76 -5.57 1.75
N PHE A 50 3.22 -5.14 2.91
CA PHE A 50 2.51 -3.87 3.05
C PHE A 50 3.41 -2.69 2.65
N ALA A 51 4.59 -2.59 3.25
CA ALA A 51 5.51 -1.48 3.04
C ALA A 51 5.97 -1.40 1.58
N ALA A 52 6.35 -2.54 0.98
CA ALA A 52 6.75 -2.63 -0.41
C ALA A 52 5.63 -2.17 -1.37
N THR A 53 4.39 -2.59 -1.10
CA THR A 53 3.22 -2.19 -1.91
C THR A 53 2.97 -0.69 -1.82
N LEU A 54 3.01 -0.12 -0.61
CA LEU A 54 2.81 1.31 -0.41
C LEU A 54 3.93 2.13 -1.06
N SER A 55 5.19 1.70 -0.94
CA SER A 55 6.33 2.34 -1.60
C SER A 55 6.20 2.31 -3.12
N LEU A 56 5.79 1.17 -3.69
CA LEU A 56 5.57 1.06 -5.14
C LEU A 56 4.46 2.03 -5.61
N LEU A 57 3.34 2.10 -4.89
CA LEU A 57 2.25 3.02 -5.21
C LEU A 57 2.69 4.48 -5.12
N ALA A 58 3.51 4.83 -4.12
CA ALA A 58 4.06 6.18 -3.99
C ALA A 58 5.00 6.54 -5.16
N VAL A 59 5.88 5.61 -5.55
CA VAL A 59 6.76 5.80 -6.71
C VAL A 59 5.94 5.95 -7.98
N LEU A 60 4.95 5.08 -8.23
CA LEU A 60 4.07 5.18 -9.38
C LEU A 60 3.33 6.52 -9.43
N ALA A 61 2.77 6.97 -8.31
CA ALA A 61 2.09 8.25 -8.22
C ALA A 61 3.04 9.42 -8.54
N SER A 62 4.29 9.37 -8.03
CA SER A 62 5.32 10.36 -8.33
C SER A 62 5.72 10.35 -9.80
N THR A 63 5.94 9.16 -10.39
CA THR A 63 6.28 9.00 -11.80
C THR A 63 5.16 9.54 -12.69
N VAL A 64 3.91 9.15 -12.44
CA VAL A 64 2.76 9.64 -13.20
C VAL A 64 2.63 11.15 -13.10
N THR A 65 2.79 11.71 -11.90
CA THR A 65 2.76 13.17 -11.71
C THR A 65 3.86 13.84 -12.54
N GLY A 66 5.09 13.34 -12.48
CA GLY A 66 6.21 13.89 -13.25
C GLY A 66 6.10 13.74 -14.77
N LEU A 67 5.29 12.80 -15.26
CA LEU A 67 4.97 12.66 -16.70
C LEU A 67 3.85 13.60 -17.16
N LEU A 68 3.01 14.06 -16.23
CA LEU A 68 1.84 14.91 -16.51
C LEU A 68 2.09 16.39 -16.26
N THR A 69 3.21 16.75 -15.62
CA THR A 69 3.68 18.13 -15.37
C THR A 69 4.86 18.48 -16.25
#